data_AF-A0A9W7HYT9-F1
#
_entry.id   AF-A0A9W7HYT9-F1
#
_cell.length_a   1.000
_cell.length_b   1.000
_cell.length_c   1.000
_cell.angle_alpha   90.00
_cell.angle_beta   90.00
_cell.angle_gamma   90.00
#
_symmetry.space_group_name_H-M   'P 1'
#
loop_
_entity.id
_entity.type
_entity.pdbx_description
1 polymer ?
#
loop_
_entity_poly.entity_id
_entity_poly.type
_entity_poly.pdbx_seq_one_letter_code
_entity_poly.pdbx_strand_id
1 'polypeptide(L)' 'MHKILLEDDHKPTIDAHRRLNDAMREVVRKEIIKWLDAGIIYAISDSKWVSPVQCVPKKGGIIVVTNEENKLIPTRTVTG' A
#
# COMPACT_ATOMS: atom_id res chain seq x y z
N MET A 1 0.55 18.00 -15.73
CA MET A 1 -0.12 16.68 -15.76
C MET A 1 0.91 15.66 -16.23
N HIS A 2 1.25 14.69 -15.40
CA HIS A 2 2.19 13.63 -15.77
C HIS A 2 1.49 12.59 -16.64
N LYS A 3 2.17 12.04 -17.66
CA LYS A 3 1.64 11.01 -18.57
C LYS A 3 2.65 9.87 -18.70
N ILE A 4 2.16 8.64 -18.65
CA ILE A 4 2.95 7.42 -18.89
C ILE A 4 2.63 6.96 -20.31
N LEU A 5 3.65 6.80 -21.15
CA LEU A 5 3.52 6.28 -22.52
C LEU A 5 3.81 4.78 -22.52
N LEU A 6 3.01 4.01 -23.25
CA LEU A 6 3.13 2.56 -23.39
C LEU A 6 3.42 2.23 -24.86
N GLU A 7 3.96 1.04 -25.12
CA GLU A 7 4.12 0.51 -26.48
C GLU A 7 2.74 0.22 -27.12
N ASP A 8 2.65 0.35 -28.45
CA ASP A 8 1.39 0.35 -29.20
C ASP A 8 0.56 -0.94 -29.01
N ASP A 9 1.21 -2.09 -28.82
CA ASP A 9 0.56 -3.41 -28.66
C ASP A 9 0.45 -3.87 -27.20
N HIS A 10 0.70 -2.99 -26.22
CA HIS A 10 0.71 -3.37 -24.82
C HIS A 10 -0.71 -3.62 -24.29
N LYS A 11 -0.92 -4.79 -23.68
CA LYS A 11 -2.21 -5.20 -23.12
C LYS A 11 -2.23 -5.04 -21.60
N PRO A 12 -3.37 -4.63 -21.01
CA PRO A 12 -3.56 -4.62 -19.57
C PRO A 12 -3.33 -6.00 -18.95
N THR A 13 -2.57 -6.01 -17.86
CA THR A 13 -2.31 -7.21 -17.06
C THR A 13 -2.95 -7.09 -15.68
N ILE A 14 -3.48 -8.21 -15.21
CA ILE A 14 -3.99 -8.38 -13.85
C ILE A 14 -3.09 -9.40 -13.17
N ASP A 15 -2.17 -8.91 -12.37
CA ASP A 15 -1.29 -9.77 -11.58
C ASP A 15 -2.01 -10.20 -10.30
N ALA A 16 -1.96 -11.51 -10.00
CA ALA A 16 -2.55 -12.04 -8.78
C ALA A 16 -1.85 -11.47 -7.54
N HIS A 17 -2.65 -11.06 -6.55
CA HIS A 17 -2.12 -10.53 -5.30
C HIS A 17 -1.44 -11.64 -4.49
N ARG A 18 -0.30 -11.32 -3.85
CA ARG A 18 0.39 -12.27 -2.97
C ARG A 18 -0.41 -12.49 -1.69
N ARG A 19 -0.32 -13.69 -1.12
CA ARG A 19 -0.95 -14.01 0.17
C ARG A 19 -0.25 -13.21 1.28
N LEU A 20 -1.04 -12.46 2.05
CA LEU A 20 -0.59 -11.75 3.24
C LEU A 20 -1.08 -12.50 4.49
N ASN A 21 -0.28 -12.48 5.56
CA ASN A 21 -0.75 -12.88 6.89
C ASN A 21 -1.65 -11.77 7.48
N ASP A 22 -2.41 -12.09 8.53
CA ASP A 22 -3.40 -11.15 9.08
C ASP A 22 -2.77 -9.86 9.61
N ALA A 23 -1.61 -9.95 10.27
CA ALA A 23 -0.88 -8.78 10.78
C ALA A 23 -0.44 -7.84 9.64
N MET A 24 0.10 -8.39 8.55
CA MET A 24 0.51 -7.63 7.38
C MET A 24 -0.69 -7.02 6.66
N ARG A 25 -1.85 -7.69 6.64
CA ARG A 25 -3.08 -7.13 6.07
C ARG A 25 -3.53 -5.87 6.82
N GLU A 26 -3.40 -5.86 8.13
CA GLU A 26 -3.72 -4.68 8.94
C GLU A 26 -2.77 -3.51 8.66
N VAL A 27 -1.47 -3.78 8.58
CA VAL A 27 -0.45 -2.76 8.26
C VAL A 27 -0.68 -2.17 6.87
N VAL A 28 -0.89 -3.03 5.86
CA VAL A 28 -1.19 -2.60 4.48
C VAL A 28 -2.43 -1.72 4.44
N ARG A 29 -3.50 -2.10 5.15
CA ARG A 29 -4.75 -1.34 5.19
C ARG A 29 -4.55 0.05 5.80
N LYS A 30 -3.79 0.17 6.90
CA LYS A 30 -3.50 1.46 7.55
C LYS A 30 -2.73 2.40 6.62
N GLU A 31 -1.73 1.89 5.89
CA GLU A 31 -0.97 2.68 4.92
C GLU A 31 -1.83 3.12 3.72
N ILE A 32 -2.69 2.25 3.20
CA ILE A 32 -3.61 2.60 2.10
C ILE A 32 -4.55 3.75 2.51
N ILE A 33 -5.16 3.66 3.71
CA ILE A 33 -6.05 4.72 4.24
C ILE A 33 -5.28 6.04 4.37
N LYS A 34 -4.06 6.00 4.89
CA LYS A 34 -3.21 7.20 5.01
C LYS A 34 -2.94 7.86 3.65
N TRP A 35 -2.72 7.09 2.59
CA TRP A 35 -2.52 7.65 1.24
C TRP A 35 -3.82 8.15 0.60
N LEU A 36 -4.96 7.51 0.90
CA LEU A 36 -6.28 7.99 0.48
C LEU A 36 -6.59 9.34 1.15
N ASP A 37 -6.40 9.45 2.46
CA ASP A 37 -6.66 10.69 3.23
C ASP A 37 -5.74 11.84 2.79
N ALA A 38 -4.49 11.52 2.42
CA ALA A 38 -3.55 12.49 1.87
C ALA A 38 -3.85 12.87 0.41
N GLY A 39 -4.82 12.24 -0.26
CA GLY A 39 -5.15 12.49 -1.67
C GLY A 39 -4.08 12.02 -2.66
N ILE A 40 -3.17 11.12 -2.25
CA ILE A 40 -2.11 10.57 -3.12
C ILE A 40 -2.69 9.49 -4.05
N ILE A 41 -3.64 8.70 -3.54
CA ILE A 41 -4.34 7.67 -4.30
C ILE A 41 -5.85 7.88 -4.22
N TYR A 42 -6.60 7.20 -5.10
CA TYR A 42 -8.06 7.20 -5.13
C TYR A 42 -8.58 5.79 -5.41
N ALA A 43 -9.83 5.51 -5.06
CA ALA A 43 -10.46 4.23 -5.30
C ALA A 43 -10.87 4.09 -6.79
N ILE A 44 -10.58 2.93 -7.37
CA ILE A 44 -10.97 2.54 -8.73
C ILE A 44 -11.49 1.10 -8.70
N SER A 45 -12.66 0.86 -9.28
CA SER A 45 -13.32 -0.46 -9.25
C SER A 45 -13.14 -1.26 -10.55
N ASP A 46 -12.94 -0.58 -11.68
CA ASP A 46 -12.99 -1.15 -13.03
C ASP A 46 -11.63 -1.11 -13.75
N SER A 47 -10.53 -0.99 -13.01
CA SER A 47 -9.18 -1.01 -13.59
C SER A 47 -8.90 -2.35 -14.26
N LYS A 48 -8.53 -2.30 -15.55
CA LYS A 48 -7.98 -3.46 -16.27
C LYS A 48 -6.56 -3.82 -15.83
N TRP A 49 -5.91 -2.92 -15.08
CA TRP A 49 -4.54 -3.08 -14.58
C TRP A 49 -4.55 -3.38 -13.09
N VAL A 50 -3.84 -4.43 -12.69
CA VAL A 50 -3.60 -4.73 -11.27
C VAL A 50 -2.15 -5.15 -11.10
N SER A 51 -1.43 -4.47 -10.19
CA SER A 51 -0.09 -4.84 -9.77
C SER A 51 -0.10 -5.20 -8.28
N PRO A 52 0.63 -6.24 -7.83
CA PRO A 52 0.63 -6.65 -6.44
C PRO A 52 1.35 -5.60 -5.57
N VAL A 53 0.76 -5.30 -4.42
CA VAL A 53 1.35 -4.42 -3.40
C VAL A 53 1.86 -5.27 -2.25
N GLN A 54 3.05 -4.95 -1.75
CA GLN A 54 3.62 -5.59 -0.56
C GLN A 54 4.19 -4.52 0.37
N CYS A 55 3.90 -4.62 1.67
CA CYS A 55 4.58 -3.83 2.70
C CYS A 55 5.81 -4.58 3.20
N VAL A 56 6.89 -3.85 3.43
CA VAL A 56 8.13 -4.38 4.01
C VAL A 56 8.57 -3.44 5.12
N PRO A 57 8.94 -3.95 6.32
CA PRO A 57 9.51 -3.13 7.37
C PRO A 57 10.79 -2.43 6.88
N LYS A 58 10.90 -1.12 7.09
CA LYS A 58 12.13 -0.40 6.77
C LYS A 58 13.27 -0.80 7.71
N LYS A 59 14.50 -0.80 7.22
CA LYS A 59 15.70 -1.02 8.04
C LYS A 59 15.75 0.05 9.15
N GLY A 60 15.73 -0.39 10.41
CA GLY A 60 15.51 0.45 11.60
C GLY A 60 14.21 0.12 12.33
N GLY A 61 13.26 -0.55 11.66
CA GLY A 61 12.06 -1.15 12.26
C GLY A 61 11.01 -0.17 12.77
N ILE A 62 11.27 1.13 12.74
CA ILE A 62 10.34 2.14 13.23
C ILE A 62 9.33 2.46 12.12
N ILE A 63 8.08 2.08 12.36
CA ILE A 63 6.93 2.64 11.66
C ILE A 63 6.22 3.63 12.59
N VAL A 64 5.57 4.64 12.03
CA VAL A 64 4.77 5.57 12.81
C VAL A 64 3.33 5.08 12.77
N VAL A 65 2.84 4.60 13.91
CA VAL A 65 1.45 4.13 14.08
C VAL A 65 0.68 5.18 14.86
N THR A 66 -0.50 5.53 14.37
CA THR A 66 -1.41 6.39 15.10
C THR A 66 -2.11 5.58 16.19
N ASN A 67 -2.06 6.02 17.45
CA ASN A 67 -2.81 5.39 18.54
C ASN A 67 -4.29 5.85 18.54
N GLU A 68 -5.09 5.33 19.48
CA GLU A 68 -6.51 5.70 19.66
C GLU A 68 -6.72 7.19 19.98
N GLU A 69 -5.68 7.89 20.46
CA GLU A 69 -5.69 9.32 20.74
C GLU A 69 -5.19 10.17 19.55
N ASN A 70 -5.07 9.60 18.35
CA ASN A 70 -4.48 10.22 17.16
C ASN A 70 -3.02 10.69 17.31
N LYS A 71 -2.29 10.22 18.32
CA LYS A 71 -0.86 10.49 18.50
C LYS A 71 -0.03 9.55 17.62
N LEU A 72 0.99 10.12 16.98
CA LEU A 72 1.95 9.40 16.16
C LEU A 72 2.99 8.72 17.05
N ILE A 73 2.91 7.41 17.22
CA ILE A 73 3.84 6.61 18.03
C ILE A 73 4.83 5.87 17.12
N PRO A 74 6.15 6.11 17.27
CA PRO A 74 7.17 5.29 16.63
C PRO A 74 7.14 3.88 17.25
N THR A 75 6.70 2.90 16.48
CA THR A 75 6.53 1.51 16.91
C THR A 75 7.48 0.60 16.13
N ARG A 76 8.14 -0.34 16.84
CA ARG A 76 8.97 -1.37 16.21
C ARG A 76 8.12 -2.58 15.85
N THR A 77 7.80 -2.78 14.58
CA THR A 77 7.08 -3.98 14.13
C THR A 77 8.05 -5.15 14.04
N VAL A 78 7.87 -6.17 14.88
CA VAL A 78 8.60 -7.43 14.78
C VAL A 78 7.80 -8.36 13.88
N THR A 79 8.08 -8.36 12.59
CA THR A 79 7.73 -9.48 11.71
C THR A 79 8.76 -10.57 11.95
N GLY A 80 8.38 -11.61 12.70
CA GLY A 80 9.16 -12.84 12.80
C GLY A 80 9.30 -13.54 11.46
#